data_AF-A0AB39M3C2-F1
#
_entry.id   AF-A0AB39M3C2-F1
#
_cell.length_a   1.000
_cell.length_b   1.000
_cell.length_c   1.000
_cell.angle_alpha   90.00
_cell.angle_beta   90.00
_cell.angle_gamma   90.00
#
_symmetry.space_group_name_H-M   'P 1'
#
loop_
_entity.id
_entity.type
_entity.pdbx_description
1 polymer ?
#
loop_
_entity_poly.entity_id
_entity_poly.type
_entity_poly.pdbx_seq_one_letter_code
_entity_poly.pdbx_strand_id
1 'polypeptide(L)'
;MSRPTNDLRSLSAPFQPSNWPELICPSCGRGSLSLGDKENFSLVESRQSQEIRSHEAWEPEWMHGTFHAELTCDRNQCGEVVITAGDWKTTTYKDDELGRWDGQSYEEVVLPRFFLPSLMLISPHENYPSAVCELVTAASTLLWTDPSAAANRLRASIEKLLDIQRIPKSFIDKKGKRQRGTTDWRIRKFENKRSEPAKFLMSVKWIGNSGSHEDSLTASDVIDAADLLEHALTLIYDSRPKQLAKRAMAINKRRGLPRKRK
;
A
#
# COMPACT_ATOMS: atom_id res chain seq x y z
N MET A 1 -19.24 3.50 -13.61
CA MET A 1 -17.76 3.52 -13.53
C MET A 1 -17.38 2.90 -12.19
N SER A 2 -16.99 1.64 -12.22
CA SER A 2 -16.42 0.95 -11.05
C SER A 2 -15.16 1.72 -10.62
N ARG A 3 -14.96 1.90 -9.31
CA ARG A 3 -13.68 2.47 -8.84
C ARG A 3 -12.57 1.48 -9.25
N PRO A 4 -11.46 1.95 -9.84
CA PRO A 4 -10.29 1.10 -10.01
C PRO A 4 -9.91 0.54 -8.63
N THR A 5 -9.67 -0.76 -8.55
CA THR A 5 -9.12 -1.39 -7.35
C THR A 5 -7.62 -1.14 -7.34
N ASN A 6 -7.11 -0.42 -6.34
CA ASN A 6 -5.67 -0.17 -6.19
C ASN A 6 -4.97 -1.46 -5.79
N ASP A 7 -4.72 -2.37 -6.73
CA ASP A 7 -3.99 -3.59 -6.40
C ASP A 7 -2.49 -3.37 -6.49
N LEU A 8 -1.94 -2.75 -5.45
CA LEU A 8 -0.49 -2.56 -5.31
C LEU A 8 0.27 -3.88 -5.36
N ARG A 9 -0.35 -5.02 -5.04
CA ARG A 9 0.33 -6.34 -5.04
C ARG A 9 0.80 -6.74 -6.43
N SER A 10 0.18 -6.23 -7.48
CA SER A 10 0.64 -6.40 -8.87
C SER A 10 2.08 -5.90 -9.10
N LEU A 11 2.56 -4.95 -8.30
CA LEU A 11 3.92 -4.41 -8.38
C LEU A 11 4.96 -5.24 -7.60
N SER A 12 4.53 -6.30 -6.89
CA SER A 12 5.42 -7.11 -6.05
C SER A 12 6.25 -8.14 -6.82
N ALA A 13 5.92 -8.37 -8.09
CA ALA A 13 6.63 -9.27 -8.98
C ALA A 13 7.06 -8.53 -10.26
N PRO A 14 8.12 -8.97 -10.96
CA PRO A 14 8.49 -8.38 -12.24
C PRO A 14 7.38 -8.54 -13.29
N PHE A 15 7.12 -7.51 -14.07
CA PHE A 15 6.11 -7.50 -15.13
C PHE A 15 6.62 -6.77 -16.37
N GLN A 16 6.01 -7.03 -17.53
CA GLN A 16 6.34 -6.32 -18.77
C GLN A 16 5.84 -4.87 -18.71
N PRO A 17 6.60 -3.88 -19.20
CA PRO A 17 6.13 -2.49 -19.28
C PRO A 17 4.80 -2.31 -20.04
N SER A 18 4.52 -3.15 -21.04
CA SER A 18 3.24 -3.18 -21.76
C SER A 18 2.04 -3.57 -20.89
N ASN A 19 2.29 -4.30 -19.81
CA ASN A 19 1.29 -4.77 -18.85
C ASN A 19 1.32 -3.92 -17.57
N TRP A 20 1.53 -2.61 -17.72
CA TRP A 20 1.59 -1.68 -16.59
C TRP A 20 0.31 -1.76 -15.74
N PRO A 21 0.40 -2.00 -14.42
CA PRO A 21 -0.79 -2.13 -13.59
C PRO A 21 -1.60 -0.83 -13.49
N GLU A 22 -2.91 -0.96 -13.32
CA GLU A 22 -3.77 0.19 -13.01
C GLU A 22 -3.51 0.66 -11.57
N LEU A 23 -2.83 1.80 -11.42
CA LEU A 23 -2.49 2.39 -10.12
C LEU A 23 -3.34 3.63 -9.86
N ILE A 24 -3.88 3.75 -8.64
CA ILE A 24 -4.64 4.95 -8.27
C ILE A 24 -3.69 6.14 -8.06
N CYS A 25 -4.01 7.27 -8.67
CA CYS A 25 -3.29 8.52 -8.50
C CYS A 25 -3.25 8.95 -7.01
N PRO A 26 -2.06 9.16 -6.42
CA PRO A 26 -1.93 9.49 -4.99
C PRO A 26 -2.41 10.89 -4.64
N SER A 27 -2.52 11.78 -5.63
CA SER A 27 -2.94 13.18 -5.42
C SER A 27 -4.46 13.32 -5.37
N CYS A 28 -5.19 12.73 -6.34
CA CYS A 28 -6.65 12.86 -6.39
C CYS A 28 -7.43 11.64 -5.87
N GLY A 29 -6.78 10.49 -5.71
CA GLY A 29 -7.39 9.23 -5.26
C GLY A 29 -8.53 8.71 -6.15
N ARG A 30 -8.57 9.12 -7.42
CA ARG A 30 -9.67 8.80 -8.35
C ARG A 30 -9.20 8.44 -9.76
N GLY A 31 -8.21 9.15 -10.29
CA GLY A 31 -7.64 8.86 -11.61
C GLY A 31 -6.69 7.67 -11.57
N SER A 32 -6.43 7.10 -12.73
CA SER A 32 -5.44 6.04 -12.94
C SER A 32 -4.12 6.65 -13.42
N LEU A 33 -3.00 6.08 -13.00
CA LEU A 33 -1.67 6.44 -13.48
C LEU A 33 -1.31 5.55 -14.67
N SER A 34 -0.98 6.16 -15.80
CA SER A 34 -0.50 5.45 -16.98
C SER A 34 0.91 5.91 -17.35
N LEU A 35 1.70 5.00 -17.92
CA LEU A 35 2.86 5.39 -18.73
C LEU A 35 2.34 6.32 -19.82
N GLY A 36 2.85 7.55 -19.85
CA GLY A 36 2.47 8.56 -20.85
C GLY A 36 3.05 8.23 -22.22
N ASP A 37 3.69 9.21 -22.85
CA ASP A 37 4.39 9.00 -24.12
C ASP A 37 5.63 8.12 -23.93
N LYS A 38 6.09 7.48 -25.02
CA LYS A 38 7.28 6.59 -24.99
C LYS A 38 8.55 7.27 -24.47
N GLU A 39 8.66 8.58 -24.59
CA GLU A 39 9.80 9.37 -24.08
C GLU A 39 9.86 9.39 -22.55
N ASN A 40 8.75 9.07 -21.88
CA ASN A 40 8.64 9.06 -20.42
C ASN A 40 9.04 7.71 -19.81
N PHE A 41 9.67 6.81 -20.58
CA PHE A 41 10.13 5.52 -20.09
C PHE A 41 11.49 5.18 -20.71
N SER A 42 12.45 4.82 -19.85
CA SER A 42 13.80 4.46 -20.30
C SER A 42 14.34 3.27 -19.53
N LEU A 43 14.98 2.35 -20.26
CA LEU A 43 15.82 1.30 -19.71
C LEU A 43 17.29 1.72 -19.79
N VAL A 44 18.00 1.64 -18.67
CA VAL A 44 19.42 1.94 -18.55
C VAL A 44 20.14 0.65 -18.18
N GLU A 45 20.88 0.09 -19.12
CA GLU A 45 21.67 -1.12 -18.86
C GLU A 45 22.81 -0.84 -17.87
N SER A 46 23.05 -1.79 -16.96
CA SER A 46 24.17 -1.69 -16.04
C SER A 46 25.51 -1.89 -16.76
N ARG A 47 26.58 -1.26 -16.25
CA ARG A 47 27.95 -1.48 -16.76
C ARG A 47 28.34 -2.95 -16.73
N GLN A 48 27.97 -3.68 -15.67
CA GLN A 48 28.25 -5.11 -15.53
C GLN A 48 27.57 -5.93 -16.64
N SER A 49 26.31 -5.66 -16.93
CA SER A 49 25.56 -6.26 -18.03
C SER A 49 26.20 -5.95 -19.38
N GLN A 50 26.73 -4.75 -19.59
CA GLN A 50 27.42 -4.40 -20.83
C GLN A 50 28.74 -5.16 -21.01
N GLU A 51 29.54 -5.29 -19.95
CA GLU A 51 30.85 -5.98 -19.99
C GLU A 51 30.70 -7.48 -20.30
N ILE A 52 29.67 -8.12 -19.73
CA ILE A 52 29.46 -9.57 -19.86
C ILE A 52 28.94 -9.97 -21.26
N ARG A 53 28.48 -9.02 -22.10
CA ARG A 53 28.07 -9.29 -23.50
C ARG A 53 29.17 -9.88 -24.37
N SER A 54 30.43 -9.68 -23.97
CA SER A 54 31.60 -10.22 -24.68
C SER A 54 31.91 -11.68 -24.32
N HIS A 55 31.22 -12.26 -23.34
CA HIS A 55 31.42 -13.63 -22.88
C HIS A 55 30.91 -14.65 -23.90
N GLU A 56 31.65 -15.74 -24.14
CA GLU A 56 31.31 -16.75 -25.17
C GLU A 56 29.96 -17.44 -24.94
N ALA A 57 29.59 -17.62 -23.68
CA ALA A 57 28.32 -18.21 -23.25
C ALA A 57 27.25 -17.15 -22.92
N TRP A 58 27.41 -15.91 -23.38
CA TRP A 58 26.43 -14.86 -23.10
C TRP A 58 25.07 -15.18 -23.73
N GLU A 59 24.02 -14.96 -22.96
CA GLU A 59 22.63 -15.09 -23.41
C GLU A 59 21.86 -13.79 -23.10
N PRO A 60 20.82 -13.44 -23.87
CA PRO A 60 20.04 -12.23 -23.65
C PRO A 60 19.46 -12.09 -22.23
N GLU A 61 19.15 -13.21 -21.56
CA GLU A 61 18.66 -13.24 -20.17
C GLU A 61 19.68 -12.75 -19.13
N TRP A 62 20.94 -12.54 -19.52
CA TRP A 62 21.96 -11.94 -18.66
C TRP A 62 21.87 -10.40 -18.66
N MET A 63 21.02 -9.80 -19.51
CA MET A 63 20.85 -8.35 -19.56
C MET A 63 20.04 -7.84 -18.36
N HIS A 64 20.60 -6.85 -17.66
CA HIS A 64 19.94 -6.19 -16.53
C HIS A 64 20.41 -4.75 -16.31
N GLY A 65 19.60 -3.97 -15.60
CA GLY A 65 19.92 -2.60 -15.24
C GLY A 65 18.82 -1.92 -14.44
N THR A 66 18.72 -0.60 -14.57
CA THR A 66 17.70 0.21 -13.92
C THR A 66 16.79 0.88 -14.94
N PHE A 67 15.53 1.10 -14.59
CA PHE A 67 14.60 1.86 -15.42
C PHE A 67 14.12 3.08 -14.66
N HIS A 68 13.69 4.10 -15.40
CA HIS A 68 12.92 5.21 -14.85
C HIS A 68 11.73 5.51 -15.75
N ALA A 69 10.64 6.00 -15.15
CA ALA A 69 9.44 6.36 -15.87
C ALA A 69 8.68 7.52 -15.22
N GLU A 70 7.94 8.27 -16.04
CA GLU A 70 6.94 9.24 -15.59
C GLU A 70 5.53 8.71 -15.85
N LEU A 71 4.74 8.65 -14.80
CA LEU A 71 3.34 8.23 -14.84
C LEU A 71 2.45 9.46 -14.73
N THR A 72 1.49 9.60 -15.63
CA THR A 72 0.57 10.73 -15.62
C THR A 72 -0.82 10.28 -15.22
N CYS A 73 -1.47 11.06 -14.35
CA CYS A 73 -2.86 10.87 -14.00
C CYS A 73 -3.76 11.14 -15.22
N ASP A 74 -4.58 10.16 -15.60
CA ASP A 74 -5.53 10.22 -16.72
C ASP A 74 -6.63 11.29 -16.55
N ARG A 75 -6.82 11.80 -15.34
CA ARG A 75 -7.82 12.80 -15.03
C ARG A 75 -7.29 14.18 -15.40
N ASN A 76 -7.82 14.77 -16.47
CA ASN A 76 -7.46 16.10 -16.98
C ASN A 76 -7.44 17.23 -15.93
N GLN A 77 -8.29 17.17 -14.90
CA GLN A 77 -8.31 18.18 -13.82
C GLN A 77 -7.18 17.99 -12.77
N CYS A 78 -6.60 16.79 -12.72
CA CYS A 78 -5.53 16.44 -11.79
C CYS A 78 -4.18 16.58 -12.47
N GLY A 79 -3.94 15.85 -13.56
CA GLY A 79 -2.68 15.89 -14.31
C GLY A 79 -1.42 15.61 -13.48
N GLU A 80 -1.55 14.99 -12.30
CA GLU A 80 -0.42 14.71 -11.41
C GLU A 80 0.58 13.79 -12.11
N VAL A 81 1.86 14.07 -11.92
CA VAL A 81 2.96 13.25 -12.43
C VAL A 81 3.62 12.51 -11.27
N VAL A 82 3.75 11.20 -11.42
CA VAL A 82 4.47 10.33 -10.47
C VAL A 82 5.70 9.78 -11.16
N ILE A 83 6.88 10.09 -10.63
CA ILE A 83 8.14 9.52 -11.08
C ILE A 83 8.33 8.17 -10.40
N THR A 84 8.70 7.15 -11.17
CA THR A 84 9.05 5.83 -10.66
C THR A 84 10.37 5.36 -11.24
N ALA A 85 11.10 4.57 -10.48
CA ALA A 85 12.26 3.87 -11.00
C ALA A 85 12.48 2.58 -10.22
N GLY A 86 13.26 1.68 -10.81
CA GLY A 86 13.53 0.38 -10.24
C GLY A 86 14.47 -0.44 -11.11
N ASP A 87 14.39 -1.75 -10.98
CA ASP A 87 15.25 -2.69 -11.70
C ASP A 87 14.55 -3.15 -12.99
N TRP A 88 15.32 -3.46 -14.02
CA TRP A 88 14.84 -4.24 -15.16
C TRP A 88 15.80 -5.38 -15.47
N LYS A 89 15.27 -6.43 -16.07
CA LYS A 89 16.05 -7.56 -16.58
C LYS A 89 15.35 -8.21 -17.76
N THR A 90 16.11 -8.98 -18.52
CA THR A 90 15.55 -9.84 -19.57
C THR A 90 15.24 -11.23 -19.01
N THR A 91 14.11 -11.80 -19.38
CA THR A 91 13.68 -13.16 -19.00
C THR A 91 13.21 -13.94 -20.21
N THR A 92 13.20 -15.26 -20.12
CA THR A 92 12.59 -16.12 -21.14
C THR A 92 11.07 -16.20 -20.95
N TYR A 93 10.34 -16.11 -22.05
CA TYR A 93 8.91 -16.35 -22.12
C TYR A 93 8.66 -17.83 -22.43
N LYS A 94 7.70 -18.45 -21.75
CA LYS A 94 7.23 -19.80 -22.03
C LYS A 94 5.73 -19.74 -22.27
N ASP A 95 5.30 -19.92 -23.52
CA ASP A 95 3.89 -20.06 -23.86
C ASP A 95 3.39 -21.42 -23.35
N ASP A 96 2.55 -21.42 -22.31
CA ASP A 96 2.17 -22.62 -21.56
C ASP A 96 0.84 -23.25 -21.99
N GLU A 97 0.15 -22.71 -23.01
CA GLU A 97 -1.16 -23.26 -23.41
C GLU A 97 -1.10 -24.44 -24.39
N LEU A 98 0.02 -24.67 -25.09
CA LEU A 98 0.10 -25.72 -26.13
C LEU A 98 1.32 -26.64 -26.03
N GLY A 99 2.26 -26.38 -25.11
CA GLY A 99 3.48 -27.18 -24.94
C GLY A 99 4.32 -27.32 -26.22
N ARG A 100 4.09 -26.46 -27.22
CA ARG A 100 4.84 -26.43 -28.47
C ARG A 100 5.92 -25.39 -28.33
N TRP A 101 7.17 -25.84 -28.37
CA TRP A 101 8.36 -24.99 -28.42
C TRP A 101 8.41 -24.31 -29.79
N ASP A 102 8.04 -23.03 -29.88
CA ASP A 102 8.13 -22.23 -31.11
C ASP A 102 9.44 -21.41 -31.20
N GLY A 103 10.22 -21.39 -30.12
CA GLY A 103 11.50 -20.71 -30.00
C GLY A 103 11.74 -20.27 -28.55
N GLN A 104 12.92 -19.72 -28.27
CA GLN A 104 13.15 -18.92 -27.07
C GLN A 104 12.80 -17.48 -27.42
N SER A 105 11.68 -16.97 -26.92
CA SER A 105 11.40 -15.52 -26.91
C SER A 105 11.88 -14.91 -25.60
N TYR A 106 12.54 -13.76 -25.72
CA TYR A 106 13.07 -13.01 -24.59
C TYR A 106 12.24 -11.75 -24.40
N GLU A 107 11.99 -11.40 -23.15
CA GLU A 107 11.16 -10.25 -22.79
C GLU A 107 11.80 -9.44 -21.67
N GLU A 108 11.64 -8.13 -21.75
CA GLU A 108 12.10 -7.19 -20.73
C GLU A 108 11.02 -7.05 -19.65
N VAL A 109 11.40 -7.29 -18.40
CA VAL A 109 10.52 -7.10 -17.25
C VAL A 109 11.10 -6.07 -16.30
N VAL A 110 10.22 -5.28 -15.69
CA VAL A 110 10.54 -4.21 -14.74
C VAL A 110 10.03 -4.56 -13.35
N LEU A 111 10.75 -4.11 -12.33
CA LEU A 111 10.38 -4.22 -10.92
C LEU A 111 10.56 -2.84 -10.25
N PRO A 112 9.48 -2.08 -10.06
CA PRO A 112 9.54 -0.77 -9.43
C PRO A 112 10.11 -0.84 -8.00
N ARG A 113 10.98 0.11 -7.65
CA ARG A 113 11.59 0.23 -6.31
C ARG A 113 11.18 1.50 -5.58
N PHE A 114 10.72 2.52 -6.28
CA PHE A 114 10.21 3.73 -5.65
C PHE A 114 9.20 4.47 -6.52
N PHE A 115 8.42 5.34 -5.87
CA PHE A 115 7.46 6.24 -6.49
C PHE A 115 7.53 7.61 -5.78
N LEU A 116 7.49 8.68 -6.56
CA LEU A 116 7.52 10.06 -6.08
C LEU A 116 6.54 10.92 -6.89
N PRO A 117 5.43 11.42 -6.29
CA PRO A 117 4.91 11.12 -4.95
C PRO A 117 4.67 9.62 -4.69
N SER A 118 4.76 9.18 -3.43
CA SER A 118 4.54 7.78 -3.08
C SER A 118 3.09 7.36 -3.31
N LEU A 119 2.88 6.11 -3.72
CA LEU A 119 1.55 5.53 -3.91
C LEU A 119 0.80 5.44 -2.58
N MET A 120 -0.53 5.46 -2.60
CA MET A 120 -1.31 5.42 -1.35
C MET A 120 -1.47 3.98 -0.85
N LEU A 121 -0.95 3.69 0.35
CA LEU A 121 -1.28 2.46 1.08
C LEU A 121 -2.71 2.48 1.66
N ILE A 122 -3.23 3.65 2.00
CA ILE A 122 -4.57 3.85 2.58
C ILE A 122 -5.24 5.00 1.86
N SER A 123 -6.54 4.85 1.57
CA SER A 123 -7.33 5.92 0.97
C SER A 123 -7.49 7.08 1.96
N PRO A 124 -7.13 8.31 1.58
CA PRO A 124 -7.29 9.46 2.45
C PRO A 124 -8.77 9.70 2.74
N HIS A 125 -9.07 10.00 4.00
CA HIS A 125 -10.41 10.36 4.46
C HIS A 125 -10.32 11.56 5.38
N GLU A 126 -11.21 12.53 5.22
CA GLU A 126 -11.20 13.82 5.96
C GLU A 126 -11.22 13.66 7.48
N ASN A 127 -11.85 12.59 7.97
CA ASN A 127 -11.96 12.30 9.40
C ASN A 127 -10.78 11.51 9.97
N TYR A 128 -9.81 11.07 9.16
CA TYR A 128 -8.63 10.37 9.66
C TYR A 128 -7.67 11.37 10.31
N PRO A 129 -7.08 11.05 11.47
CA PRO A 129 -6.14 11.96 12.12
C PRO A 129 -4.88 12.16 11.28
N SER A 130 -4.50 13.42 11.02
CA SER A 130 -3.32 13.76 10.21
C SER A 130 -2.05 13.05 10.67
N ALA A 131 -1.82 12.99 11.98
CA ALA A 131 -0.63 12.36 12.54
C ALA A 131 -0.56 10.83 12.34
N VAL A 132 -1.70 10.17 12.09
CA VAL A 132 -1.72 8.76 11.66
C VAL A 132 -1.43 8.69 10.16
N CYS A 133 -2.05 9.55 9.36
CA CYS A 133 -1.83 9.63 7.92
C CYS A 133 -0.36 9.91 7.57
N GLU A 134 0.32 10.81 8.28
CA GLU A 134 1.75 11.10 8.08
C GLU A 134 2.64 9.85 8.22
N LEU A 135 2.33 8.98 9.20
CA LEU A 135 3.06 7.73 9.40
C LEU A 135 2.74 6.70 8.31
N VAL A 136 1.51 6.67 7.81
CA VAL A 136 1.11 5.81 6.69
C VAL A 136 1.75 6.27 5.38
N THR A 137 1.82 7.57 5.13
CA THR A 137 2.55 8.14 3.99
C THR A 137 4.04 7.81 4.08
N ALA A 138 4.65 7.93 5.27
CA ALA A 138 6.02 7.51 5.49
C ALA A 138 6.24 6.00 5.24
N ALA A 139 5.26 5.16 5.61
CA ALA A 139 5.30 3.74 5.29
C ALA A 139 5.23 3.50 3.76
N SER A 140 4.38 4.27 3.07
CA SER A 140 4.18 4.16 1.62
C SER A 140 5.45 4.48 0.83
N THR A 141 6.24 5.45 1.29
CA THR A 141 7.54 5.80 0.69
C THR A 141 8.59 4.68 0.84
N LEU A 142 8.47 3.86 1.88
CA LEU A 142 9.43 2.80 2.21
C LEU A 142 9.01 1.42 1.67
N LEU A 143 7.75 1.26 1.27
CA LEU A 143 7.13 -0.04 0.97
C LEU A 143 7.99 -0.96 0.08
N TRP A 144 8.55 -0.39 -0.98
CA TRP A 144 9.26 -1.14 -2.02
C TRP A 144 10.77 -1.28 -1.78
N THR A 145 11.34 -0.44 -0.92
CA THR A 145 12.78 -0.42 -0.61
C THR A 145 13.10 -1.15 0.69
N ASP A 146 12.25 -1.00 1.70
CA ASP A 146 12.38 -1.62 3.02
C ASP A 146 10.98 -1.90 3.61
N PRO A 147 10.38 -3.05 3.25
CA PRO A 147 9.09 -3.47 3.79
C PRO A 147 9.08 -3.55 5.32
N SER A 148 10.19 -3.95 5.95
CA SER A 148 10.31 -4.02 7.41
C SER A 148 10.25 -2.64 8.06
N ALA A 149 10.90 -1.62 7.49
CA ALA A 149 10.77 -0.25 7.94
C ALA A 149 9.36 0.30 7.68
N ALA A 150 8.74 -0.03 6.55
CA ALA A 150 7.36 0.35 6.25
C ALA A 150 6.37 -0.24 7.27
N ALA A 151 6.47 -1.52 7.60
CA ALA A 151 5.67 -2.18 8.62
C ALA A 151 5.83 -1.54 10.00
N ASN A 152 7.06 -1.15 10.34
CA ASN A 152 7.36 -0.41 11.58
C ASN A 152 6.67 0.96 11.62
N ARG A 153 6.59 1.68 10.49
CA ARG A 153 5.83 2.93 10.40
C ARG A 153 4.33 2.71 10.58
N LEU A 154 3.77 1.65 10.01
CA LEU A 154 2.37 1.27 10.24
C LEU A 154 2.11 0.94 11.71
N ARG A 155 3.00 0.20 12.37
CA ARG A 155 2.91 -0.09 13.82
C ARG A 155 3.00 1.19 14.67
N ALA A 156 3.88 2.12 14.32
CA ALA A 156 3.97 3.41 14.99
C ALA A 156 2.68 4.24 14.84
N SER A 157 1.98 4.10 13.71
CA SER A 157 0.69 4.75 13.48
C SER A 157 -0.39 4.28 14.48
N ILE A 158 -0.35 2.99 14.88
CA ILE A 158 -1.22 2.44 15.93
C ILE A 158 -0.97 3.14 17.27
N GLU A 159 0.29 3.32 17.67
CA GLU A 159 0.64 4.01 18.92
C GLU A 159 0.10 5.44 18.94
N LYS A 160 0.20 6.14 17.79
CA LYS A 160 -0.34 7.49 17.62
C LYS A 160 -1.86 7.51 17.67
N LEU A 161 -2.52 6.53 17.05
CA LEU A 161 -3.96 6.35 17.12
C LEU A 161 -4.42 6.12 18.57
N LEU A 162 -3.74 5.25 19.32
CA LEU A 162 -4.05 4.96 20.72
C LEU A 162 -3.87 6.18 21.63
N ASP A 163 -2.89 7.04 21.34
CA ASP A 163 -2.74 8.34 22.00
C ASP A 163 -3.96 9.23 21.77
N ILE A 164 -4.41 9.35 20.52
CA ILE A 164 -5.59 10.13 20.13
C ILE A 164 -6.86 9.57 20.79
N GLN A 165 -6.98 8.24 20.89
CA GLN A 165 -8.07 7.56 21.59
C GLN A 165 -7.96 7.62 23.13
N ARG A 166 -6.97 8.38 23.65
CA ARG A 166 -6.70 8.60 25.08
C ARG A 166 -6.58 7.30 25.84
N ILE A 167 -5.88 6.32 25.26
CA ILE A 167 -5.57 5.07 25.93
C ILE A 167 -4.34 5.30 26.81
N PRO A 168 -4.38 4.89 28.11
CA PRO A 168 -3.26 5.10 29.02
C PRO A 168 -1.92 4.62 28.44
N LYS A 169 -0.84 5.31 28.79
CA LYS A 169 0.53 4.96 28.38
C LYS A 169 1.28 4.12 29.42
N SER A 170 0.70 3.97 30.61
CA SER A 170 1.32 3.28 31.72
C SER A 170 0.28 2.61 32.61
N PHE A 171 0.70 1.60 33.35
CA PHE A 171 -0.07 0.96 34.40
C PHE A 171 0.77 0.80 35.67
N ILE A 172 0.11 0.55 36.79
CA ILE A 172 0.76 0.16 38.03
C ILE A 172 0.80 -1.36 38.06
N ASP A 173 1.98 -1.95 38.19
CA ASP A 173 2.15 -3.38 38.30
C ASP A 173 1.74 -3.92 39.68
N LYS A 174 1.74 -5.24 39.86
CA LYS A 174 1.40 -5.88 41.14
C LYS A 174 2.33 -5.47 42.29
N LYS A 175 3.50 -4.88 42.00
CA LYS A 175 4.49 -4.41 42.98
C LYS A 175 4.35 -2.91 43.25
N GLY A 176 3.30 -2.26 42.75
CA GLY A 176 3.06 -0.83 42.93
C GLY A 176 3.94 0.08 42.06
N LYS A 177 4.74 -0.47 41.13
CA LYS A 177 5.63 0.32 40.27
C LYS A 177 4.92 0.73 38.98
N ARG A 178 5.17 1.96 38.53
CA ARG A 178 4.68 2.46 37.24
C ARG A 178 5.50 1.85 36.11
N GLN A 179 4.82 1.13 35.22
CA GLN A 179 5.40 0.53 34.02
C GLN A 179 4.80 1.16 32.76
N ARG A 180 5.61 1.31 31.70
CA ARG A 180 5.11 1.72 30.39
C ARG A 180 4.29 0.59 29.78
N GLY A 181 3.11 0.91 29.28
CA GLY A 181 2.29 -0.03 28.52
C GLY A 181 2.90 -0.29 27.15
N THR A 182 3.03 -1.57 26.78
CA THR A 182 3.38 -1.98 25.42
C THR A 182 2.24 -1.70 24.44
N THR A 183 2.51 -1.69 23.13
CA THR A 183 1.47 -1.56 22.09
C THR A 183 0.35 -2.57 22.30
N ASP A 184 0.71 -3.83 22.51
CA ASP A 184 -0.23 -4.94 22.78
C ASP A 184 -1.13 -4.63 23.99
N TRP A 185 -0.55 -4.26 25.13
CA TRP A 185 -1.31 -3.91 26.32
C TRP A 185 -2.29 -2.76 26.07
N ARG A 186 -1.85 -1.73 25.34
CA ARG A 186 -2.69 -0.58 25.00
C ARG A 186 -3.83 -0.98 24.05
N ILE A 187 -3.59 -1.84 23.06
CA ILE A 187 -4.64 -2.38 22.18
C ILE A 187 -5.68 -3.17 23.00
N ARG A 188 -5.27 -4.03 23.93
CA ARG A 188 -6.20 -4.75 24.82
C ARG A 188 -7.02 -3.82 25.70
N LYS A 189 -6.46 -2.70 26.14
CA LYS A 189 -7.24 -1.65 26.84
C LYS A 189 -8.22 -0.95 25.92
N PHE A 190 -7.84 -0.70 24.67
CA PHE A 190 -8.71 -0.13 23.65
C PHE A 190 -9.86 -1.06 23.27
N GLU A 191 -9.64 -2.37 23.26
CA GLU A 191 -10.64 -3.41 22.98
C GLU A 191 -11.87 -3.29 23.88
N ASN A 192 -11.69 -2.93 25.17
CA ASN A 192 -12.80 -2.68 26.09
C ASN A 192 -13.70 -1.51 25.67
N LYS A 193 -13.18 -0.56 24.89
CA LYS A 193 -13.95 0.56 24.33
C LYS A 193 -14.51 0.24 22.95
N ARG A 194 -13.72 -0.43 22.12
CA ARG A 194 -14.02 -0.72 20.71
C ARG A 194 -13.39 -2.05 20.33
N SER A 195 -14.14 -3.13 20.54
CA SER A 195 -13.63 -4.50 20.39
C SER A 195 -13.25 -4.83 18.95
N GLU A 196 -14.11 -4.47 17.99
CA GLU A 196 -13.92 -4.82 16.58
C GLU A 196 -12.69 -4.12 15.96
N PRO A 197 -12.51 -2.78 16.01
CA PRO A 197 -11.29 -2.14 15.54
C PRO A 197 -10.01 -2.66 16.21
N ALA A 198 -10.08 -3.04 17.49
CA ALA A 198 -8.91 -3.52 18.23
C ALA A 198 -8.36 -4.84 17.66
N LYS A 199 -9.21 -5.72 17.12
CA LYS A 199 -8.76 -6.97 16.46
C LYS A 199 -7.86 -6.69 15.27
N PHE A 200 -8.26 -5.75 14.41
CA PHE A 200 -7.48 -5.34 13.25
C PHE A 200 -6.16 -4.69 13.67
N LEU A 201 -6.18 -3.77 14.64
CA LEU A 201 -4.96 -3.15 15.17
C LEU A 201 -4.00 -4.19 15.77
N MET A 202 -4.52 -5.24 16.41
CA MET A 202 -3.69 -6.33 16.92
C MET A 202 -2.98 -7.10 15.80
N SER A 203 -3.67 -7.38 14.69
CA SER A 203 -3.07 -8.01 13.51
C SER A 203 -1.95 -7.16 12.91
N VAL A 204 -2.18 -5.86 12.71
CA VAL A 204 -1.16 -4.92 12.21
C VAL A 204 0.05 -4.87 13.14
N LYS A 205 -0.16 -4.92 14.46
CA LYS A 205 0.93 -5.01 15.45
C LYS A 205 1.75 -6.29 15.28
N TRP A 206 1.14 -7.43 14.98
CA TRP A 206 1.87 -8.68 14.77
C TRP A 206 2.70 -8.64 13.50
N ILE A 207 2.15 -8.17 12.39
CA ILE A 207 2.89 -7.99 11.12
C ILE A 207 4.09 -7.05 11.33
N GLY A 208 3.86 -5.88 11.96
CA GLY A 208 4.94 -4.93 12.24
C GLY A 208 6.01 -5.44 13.20
N ASN A 209 5.70 -6.43 14.04
CA ASN A 209 6.69 -7.08 14.90
C ASN A 209 7.55 -8.10 14.15
N SER A 210 6.98 -8.82 13.17
CA SER A 210 7.71 -9.79 12.36
C SER A 210 8.87 -9.14 11.60
N GLY A 211 8.70 -7.89 11.13
CA GLY A 211 9.77 -7.13 10.48
C GLY A 211 10.93 -6.71 11.38
N SER A 212 10.94 -7.08 12.66
CA SER A 212 12.07 -6.87 13.59
C SER A 212 12.92 -8.13 13.81
N HIS A 213 12.53 -9.27 13.22
CA HIS A 213 13.25 -10.54 13.27
C HIS A 213 13.80 -10.91 11.87
N GLU A 214 14.64 -11.94 11.77
CA GLU A 214 15.33 -12.35 10.52
C GLU A 214 14.40 -12.79 9.37
N ASP A 215 13.09 -12.86 9.61
CA ASP A 215 12.07 -13.07 8.58
C ASP A 215 11.86 -11.76 7.80
N SER A 216 12.33 -11.72 6.55
CA SER A 216 12.13 -10.57 5.67
C SER A 216 10.65 -10.43 5.30
N LEU A 217 10.01 -9.38 5.79
CA LEU A 217 8.67 -9.00 5.34
C LEU A 217 8.69 -8.69 3.85
N THR A 218 7.63 -9.08 3.16
CA THR A 218 7.38 -8.72 1.76
C THR A 218 6.55 -7.44 1.66
N ALA A 219 6.55 -6.79 0.50
CA ALA A 219 5.64 -5.66 0.26
C ALA A 219 4.17 -6.08 0.41
N SER A 220 3.82 -7.33 0.05
CA SER A 220 2.45 -7.85 0.21
C SER A 220 2.02 -7.89 1.68
N ASP A 221 2.89 -8.32 2.59
CA ASP A 221 2.60 -8.35 4.03
C ASP A 221 2.30 -6.95 4.58
N VAL A 222 3.03 -5.94 4.08
CA VAL A 222 2.83 -4.53 4.47
C VAL A 222 1.53 -3.99 3.89
N ILE A 223 1.17 -4.35 2.67
CA ILE A 223 -0.11 -3.99 2.06
C ILE A 223 -1.27 -4.61 2.86
N ASP A 224 -1.16 -5.88 3.26
CA ASP A 224 -2.15 -6.52 4.16
C ASP A 224 -2.29 -5.75 5.49
N ALA A 225 -1.16 -5.34 6.08
CA ALA A 225 -1.16 -4.52 7.28
C ALA A 225 -1.83 -3.15 7.07
N ALA A 226 -1.63 -2.52 5.91
CA ALA A 226 -2.28 -1.27 5.55
C ALA A 226 -3.79 -1.42 5.37
N ASP A 227 -4.26 -2.46 4.69
CA ASP A 227 -5.68 -2.76 4.50
C ASP A 227 -6.40 -2.97 5.84
N LEU A 228 -5.78 -3.72 6.75
CA LEU A 228 -6.30 -3.95 8.11
C LEU A 228 -6.34 -2.63 8.92
N LEU A 229 -5.32 -1.78 8.78
CA LEU A 229 -5.29 -0.47 9.44
C LEU A 229 -6.36 0.47 8.86
N GLU A 230 -6.53 0.52 7.54
CA GLU A 230 -7.58 1.31 6.88
C GLU A 230 -8.96 0.89 7.36
N HIS A 231 -9.21 -0.42 7.47
CA HIS A 231 -10.46 -0.94 7.96
C HIS A 231 -10.70 -0.54 9.43
N ALA A 232 -9.67 -0.62 10.28
CA ALA A 232 -9.76 -0.14 11.67
C ALA A 232 -10.09 1.35 11.74
N LEU A 233 -9.43 2.19 10.93
CA LEU A 233 -9.69 3.62 10.85
C LEU A 233 -11.11 3.92 10.36
N THR A 234 -11.60 3.18 9.36
CA THR A 234 -12.97 3.26 8.85
C THR A 234 -13.95 3.00 9.98
N LEU A 235 -13.81 1.89 10.72
CA LEU A 235 -14.70 1.57 11.85
C LEU A 235 -14.63 2.62 12.97
N ILE A 236 -13.50 3.32 13.13
CA ILE A 236 -13.32 4.31 14.19
C ILE A 236 -13.95 5.66 13.81
N TYR A 237 -13.75 6.11 12.57
CA TYR A 237 -14.00 7.48 12.14
C TYR A 237 -15.10 7.62 11.09
N ASP A 238 -15.49 6.56 10.39
CA ASP A 238 -16.60 6.62 9.44
C ASP A 238 -17.95 6.59 10.15
N SER A 239 -18.66 7.72 10.10
CA SER A 239 -20.00 7.85 10.66
C SER A 239 -21.11 7.57 9.64
N ARG A 240 -20.78 7.39 8.35
CA ARG A 240 -21.77 7.17 7.28
C ARG A 240 -22.68 5.97 7.55
N PRO A 241 -22.19 4.78 7.97
CA PRO A 241 -23.08 3.66 8.27
C PRO A 241 -24.13 4.00 9.34
N LYS A 242 -23.72 4.73 10.39
CA LYS A 242 -24.65 5.18 11.46
C LYS A 242 -25.66 6.21 10.94
N GLN A 243 -25.22 7.15 10.11
CA GLN A 243 -26.11 8.14 9.49
C GLN A 243 -27.12 7.49 8.54
N LEU A 244 -26.67 6.54 7.72
CA LEU A 244 -27.51 5.76 6.82
C LEU A 244 -28.52 4.91 7.59
N ALA A 245 -28.09 4.21 8.64
CA ALA A 245 -28.98 3.45 9.50
C ALA A 245 -30.05 4.34 10.15
N LYS A 246 -29.67 5.51 10.68
CA LYS A 246 -30.62 6.48 11.24
C LYS A 246 -31.63 6.97 10.19
N ARG A 247 -31.15 7.25 8.97
CA ARG A 247 -32.01 7.68 7.85
C ARG A 247 -32.97 6.56 7.42
N ALA A 248 -32.48 5.33 7.29
CA ALA A 248 -33.29 4.16 6.96
C ALA A 248 -34.36 3.90 8.03
N MET A 249 -33.99 3.92 9.32
CA MET A 249 -34.94 3.80 10.44
C MET A 249 -36.02 4.88 10.39
N ALA A 250 -35.65 6.13 10.11
CA ALA A 250 -36.61 7.23 10.00
C ALA A 250 -37.59 7.06 8.82
N ILE A 251 -37.12 6.57 7.67
CA ILE A 251 -37.95 6.27 6.50
C ILE A 251 -38.89 5.10 6.80
N ASN A 252 -38.38 4.00 7.35
CA ASN A 252 -39.15 2.80 7.68
C ASN A 252 -40.24 3.11 8.71
N LYS A 253 -39.92 3.87 9.76
CA LYS A 253 -40.88 4.29 10.79
C LYS A 253 -42.02 5.14 10.22
N ARG A 254 -41.77 5.91 9.16
CA ARG A 254 -42.76 6.79 8.51
C ARG A 254 -43.45 6.14 7.30
N ARG A 255 -43.02 4.94 6.89
CA ARG A 255 -43.41 4.28 5.64
C ARG A 255 -43.34 5.25 4.44
N GLY A 256 -42.32 6.12 4.42
CA GLY A 256 -42.22 7.18 3.42
C GLY A 256 -41.10 8.19 3.71
N LEU A 257 -40.76 9.00 2.70
CA LEU A 257 -39.71 10.01 2.80
C LEU A 257 -40.09 11.12 3.82
N PRO A 258 -39.11 11.69 4.55
CA PRO A 258 -39.35 12.90 5.33
C PRO A 258 -39.88 14.02 4.42
N ARG A 259 -41.01 14.64 4.78
CA ARG A 259 -41.47 15.86 4.08
C ARG A 259 -40.34 16.90 4.12
N LYS A 260 -39.96 17.46 2.97
CA LYS A 260 -39.06 18.62 2.91
C LYS A 260 -39.69 19.72 3.77
N ARG A 261 -38.97 20.22 4.78
CA ARG A 261 -39.34 21.49 5.42
C ARG A 261 -39.21 22.56 4.33
N LYS A 262 -40.31 23.27 4.04
CA LYS A 262 -40.27 24.54 3.32
C LYS A 262 -39.48 25.55 4.14
#